data_AF-A0A1D9MLR3-F1
#
_entry.id   AF-A0A1D9MLR3-F1
#
_cell.length_a   1.000
_cell.length_b   1.000
_cell.length_c   1.000
_cell.angle_alpha   90.00
_cell.angle_beta   90.00
_cell.angle_gamma   90.00
#
_symmetry.space_group_name_H-M   'P 1'
#
loop_
_entity.id
_entity.type
_entity.pdbx_description
1 polymer ?
#
loop_
_entity_poly.entity_id
_entity_poly.type
_entity_poly.pdbx_seq_one_letter_code
_entity_poly.pdbx_strand_id
1 'polypeptide(L)'
;MTAVLGTDITWKYVDRRAAAINALRDFSTMQTIIDTTDDDLKAIAEDIPSISSPAMDERPIGPFNPHAHEDRIVKHLERIDNRQRRYLQARDYMAWFLPAWAALSDDERWMLEVCYLGEDTMQTDAIIAICDRFHIERSSAYNKKNRALNHFATLLYGR
;
A
#
# COMPACT_ATOMS: atom_id res chain seq x y z
N MET A 1 19.72 30.06 -12.46
CA MET A 1 18.52 30.93 -12.38
C MET A 1 17.50 30.23 -11.51
N THR A 2 17.13 30.89 -10.40
CA THR A 2 15.94 30.70 -9.55
C THR A 2 15.61 29.30 -9.03
N ALA A 3 15.90 29.12 -7.74
CA ALA A 3 15.37 28.09 -6.88
C ALA A 3 13.84 28.08 -6.89
N VAL A 4 13.25 26.95 -7.22
CA VAL A 4 11.88 26.63 -6.82
C VAL A 4 11.97 26.00 -5.44
N LEU A 5 12.18 26.82 -4.40
CA LEU A 5 11.77 26.44 -3.05
C LEU A 5 10.26 26.57 -2.99
N GLY A 6 9.58 25.66 -3.69
CA GLY A 6 8.17 25.41 -3.49
C GLY A 6 8.03 24.65 -2.18
N THR A 7 8.13 25.33 -1.04
CA THR A 7 7.42 24.85 0.15
C THR A 7 5.95 24.97 -0.17
N ASP A 8 5.44 23.89 -0.77
CA ASP A 8 4.05 23.68 -1.13
C ASP A 8 3.21 23.91 0.13
N ILE A 9 2.55 25.07 0.18
CA ILE A 9 1.86 25.62 1.35
C ILE A 9 0.78 24.64 1.85
N THR A 10 0.31 23.75 0.97
CA THR A 10 -0.67 22.70 1.25
C THR A 10 -0.21 21.76 2.39
N TRP A 11 1.07 21.39 2.46
CA TRP A 11 1.61 20.47 3.46
C TRP A 11 1.55 21.01 4.90
N LYS A 12 1.44 22.33 5.07
CA LYS A 12 1.25 22.95 6.38
C LYS A 12 -0.15 22.70 6.95
N TYR A 13 -1.13 22.48 6.07
CA TYR A 13 -2.53 22.27 6.41
C TYR A 13 -2.97 20.80 6.31
N VAL A 14 -2.08 19.91 5.85
CA VAL A 14 -2.33 18.46 5.86
C VAL A 14 -2.35 17.97 7.30
N ASP A 15 -3.42 17.25 7.66
CA ASP A 15 -3.49 16.52 8.93
C ASP A 15 -2.50 15.34 8.88
N ARG A 16 -1.29 15.59 9.38
CA ARG A 16 -0.18 14.61 9.45
C ARG A 16 -0.55 13.39 10.27
N ARG A 17 -1.43 13.54 11.26
CA ARG A 17 -1.89 12.45 12.10
C ARG A 17 -2.82 11.53 11.32
N ALA A 18 -3.79 12.10 10.61
CA ALA A 18 -4.66 11.32 9.73
C ALA A 18 -3.86 10.63 8.62
N ALA A 19 -2.88 11.33 8.02
CA ALA A 19 -1.99 10.79 7.02
C ALA A 19 -1.16 9.60 7.55
N ALA A 20 -0.62 9.70 8.76
CA ALA A 20 0.12 8.61 9.41
C ALA A 20 -0.75 7.39 9.70
N ILE A 21 -2.03 7.58 10.08
CA ILE A 21 -2.98 6.48 10.26
C ILE A 21 -3.25 5.78 8.92
N ASN A 22 -3.45 6.54 7.84
CA ASN A 22 -3.65 5.96 6.51
C ASN A 22 -2.40 5.20 6.06
N ALA A 23 -1.21 5.77 6.28
CA ALA A 23 0.03 5.07 6.01
C ALA A 23 0.08 3.74 6.77
N LEU A 24 -0.21 3.70 8.07
CA LEU A 24 -0.26 2.44 8.83
C LEU A 24 -1.21 1.41 8.19
N ARG A 25 -2.41 1.83 7.76
CA ARG A 25 -3.38 0.92 7.12
C ARG A 25 -2.91 0.40 5.77
N ASP A 26 -2.22 1.24 5.01
CA ASP A 26 -1.69 0.87 3.70
C ASP A 26 -0.51 -0.10 3.81
N PHE A 27 0.18 -0.14 4.95
CA PHE A 27 1.36 -0.99 5.14
C PHE A 27 1.09 -2.47 4.83
N SER A 28 -0.01 -3.05 5.36
CA SER A 28 -0.37 -4.45 5.10
C SER A 28 -0.71 -4.72 3.62
N THR A 29 -1.34 -3.74 2.97
CA THR A 29 -1.66 -3.82 1.53
C THR A 29 -0.39 -3.78 0.70
N MET A 30 0.53 -2.86 1.01
CA MET A 30 1.80 -2.72 0.30
C MET A 30 2.69 -3.95 0.50
N GLN A 31 2.67 -4.55 1.70
CA GLN A 31 3.36 -5.80 1.98
C GLN A 31 2.79 -6.95 1.14
N THR A 32 1.46 -7.11 1.12
CA THR A 32 0.78 -8.12 0.29
C THR A 32 1.10 -7.94 -1.20
N ILE A 33 1.16 -6.70 -1.70
CA ILE A 33 1.54 -6.43 -3.09
C ILE A 33 2.95 -6.95 -3.38
N ILE A 34 3.92 -6.68 -2.51
CA ILE A 34 5.30 -7.12 -2.69
C ILE A 34 5.37 -8.65 -2.69
N ASP A 35 4.72 -9.28 -1.72
CA ASP A 35 4.76 -10.75 -1.53
C ASP A 35 4.09 -11.50 -2.69
N THR A 36 2.98 -10.98 -3.22
CA THR A 36 2.21 -11.66 -4.29
C THR A 36 2.67 -11.30 -5.71
N THR A 37 3.50 -10.27 -5.89
CA THR A 37 3.85 -9.78 -7.25
C THR A 37 4.60 -10.82 -8.07
N ASP A 38 5.52 -11.58 -7.48
CA ASP A 38 6.31 -12.56 -8.24
C ASP A 38 5.43 -13.66 -8.82
N ASP A 39 4.49 -14.17 -8.02
CA ASP A 39 3.54 -15.20 -8.46
C ASP A 39 2.54 -14.65 -9.49
N ASP A 40 2.06 -13.43 -9.30
CA ASP A 40 1.20 -12.75 -10.28
C ASP A 40 1.91 -12.55 -11.62
N LEU A 41 3.20 -12.17 -11.62
CA LEU A 41 3.97 -12.00 -12.85
C LEU A 41 4.20 -13.33 -13.56
N LYS A 42 4.44 -14.43 -12.83
CA LYS A 42 4.53 -15.78 -13.41
C LYS A 42 3.21 -16.20 -14.03
N ALA A 43 2.09 -16.02 -13.32
CA ALA A 43 0.77 -16.34 -13.82
C ALA A 43 0.42 -15.54 -15.08
N ILE A 44 0.81 -14.25 -15.12
CA ILE A 44 0.65 -13.43 -16.32
C ILE A 44 1.53 -13.95 -17.46
N ALA A 45 2.78 -14.36 -17.19
CA ALA A 45 3.66 -14.91 -18.21
C ALA A 45 3.20 -16.26 -18.78
N GLU A 46 2.48 -17.06 -18.00
CA GLU A 46 1.87 -18.31 -18.49
C GLU A 46 0.63 -18.05 -19.37
N ASP A 47 -0.09 -16.95 -19.13
CA ASP A 47 -1.28 -16.52 -19.87
C ASP A 47 -0.96 -15.60 -21.07
N ILE A 48 0.18 -15.84 -21.74
CA ILE A 48 0.55 -15.10 -22.96
C ILE A 48 -0.45 -15.43 -24.08
N PRO A 49 -1.05 -14.44 -24.74
CA PRO A 49 -1.95 -14.69 -25.86
C PRO A 49 -1.20 -15.35 -27.01
N SER A 50 -1.58 -16.59 -27.35
CA SER A 50 -1.02 -17.29 -28.51
C SER A 50 -1.59 -16.71 -29.82
N ILE A 51 -0.74 -16.69 -30.85
CA ILE A 51 -1.14 -16.38 -32.22
C ILE A 51 -1.94 -17.58 -32.74
N SER A 52 -3.27 -17.55 -32.64
CA SER A 52 -4.10 -18.55 -33.32
C SER A 52 -4.05 -18.32 -34.82
N SER A 53 -3.81 -19.38 -35.58
CA SER A 53 -3.96 -19.33 -37.04
C SER A 53 -5.43 -19.06 -37.40
N PRO A 54 -5.70 -18.33 -38.50
CA PRO A 54 -7.06 -18.12 -38.97
C PRO A 54 -7.75 -19.48 -39.19
N ALA A 55 -8.91 -19.67 -38.57
CA ALA A 55 -9.75 -20.83 -38.87
C ALA A 55 -10.29 -20.66 -40.30
N MET A 56 -9.83 -21.50 -41.22
CA MET A 56 -10.38 -21.60 -42.58
C MET A 56 -11.71 -22.37 -42.51
N ASP A 57 -12.73 -21.76 -41.91
CA ASP A 57 -14.10 -22.29 -41.96
C ASP A 57 -14.94 -21.48 -42.94
N GLU A 58 -15.68 -22.19 -43.80
CA GLU A 58 -16.47 -21.65 -44.91
C GLU A 58 -17.76 -20.89 -44.48
N ARG A 59 -17.89 -20.52 -43.21
CA ARG A 59 -19.07 -19.84 -42.66
C ARG A 59 -18.73 -18.40 -42.24
N PRO A 60 -19.60 -17.39 -42.47
CA PRO A 60 -19.36 -16.04 -41.96
C PRO A 60 -19.48 -16.05 -40.42
N ILE A 61 -18.33 -16.04 -39.73
CA ILE A 61 -18.27 -15.96 -38.27
C ILE A 61 -18.36 -14.48 -37.85
N GLY A 62 -19.58 -13.97 -37.65
CA GLY A 62 -19.83 -12.70 -36.96
C GLY A 62 -19.11 -11.45 -37.50
N PRO A 63 -19.13 -10.32 -36.76
CA PRO A 63 -18.34 -9.14 -37.11
C PRO A 63 -16.85 -9.43 -36.94
N PHE A 64 -16.12 -9.44 -38.06
CA PHE A 64 -14.66 -9.63 -38.10
C PHE A 64 -13.97 -8.35 -37.62
N ASN A 65 -13.27 -8.42 -36.48
CA ASN A 65 -12.32 -7.38 -36.04
C ASN A 65 -10.90 -7.82 -36.45
N PRO A 66 -10.29 -7.18 -37.47
CA PRO A 66 -8.93 -7.49 -37.90
C PRO A 66 -7.86 -7.27 -36.81
N HIS A 67 -8.14 -6.39 -35.84
CA HIS A 67 -7.23 -5.99 -34.76
C HIS A 67 -7.44 -6.78 -33.47
N ALA A 68 -8.36 -7.76 -33.43
CA ALA A 68 -8.70 -8.49 -32.20
C ALA A 68 -7.51 -9.22 -31.54
N HIS A 69 -6.46 -9.51 -32.30
CA HIS A 69 -5.22 -10.07 -31.76
C HIS A 69 -4.30 -9.00 -31.17
N GLU A 70 -4.14 -7.87 -31.86
CA GLU A 70 -3.39 -6.71 -31.37
C GLU A 70 -4.00 -6.19 -30.06
N ASP A 71 -5.33 -6.09 -29.99
CA ASP A 71 -6.07 -5.71 -28.78
C ASP A 71 -5.78 -6.64 -27.60
N ARG A 72 -5.60 -7.95 -27.85
CA ARG A 72 -5.26 -8.94 -26.81
C ARG A 72 -3.82 -8.77 -26.32
N ILE A 73 -2.87 -8.54 -27.24
CA ILE A 73 -1.48 -8.26 -26.88
C ILE A 73 -1.36 -6.98 -26.07
N VAL A 74 -2.03 -5.91 -26.50
CA VAL A 74 -2.02 -4.61 -25.81
C VAL A 74 -2.55 -4.76 -24.39
N LYS A 75 -3.73 -5.37 -24.21
CA LYS A 75 -4.29 -5.63 -22.87
C LYS A 75 -3.37 -6.47 -21.99
N HIS A 76 -2.69 -7.46 -22.57
CA HIS A 76 -1.75 -8.28 -21.84
C HIS A 76 -0.52 -7.47 -21.38
N LEU A 77 0.03 -6.62 -22.24
CA LEU A 77 1.14 -5.73 -21.89
C LEU A 77 0.74 -4.71 -20.82
N GLU A 78 -0.46 -4.12 -20.93
CA GLU A 78 -1.02 -3.22 -19.92
C GLU A 78 -1.13 -3.90 -18.55
N ARG A 79 -1.51 -5.19 -18.52
CA ARG A 79 -1.58 -5.98 -17.28
C ARG A 79 -0.20 -6.15 -16.63
N ILE A 80 0.84 -6.45 -17.43
CA ILE A 80 2.23 -6.54 -16.96
C ILE A 80 2.70 -5.19 -16.40
N ASP A 81 2.54 -4.12 -17.19
CA ASP A 81 2.97 -2.76 -16.83
C ASP A 81 2.28 -2.27 -15.53
N ASN A 82 0.97 -2.46 -15.41
CA ASN A 82 0.24 -2.10 -14.21
C ASN A 82 0.75 -2.87 -12.98
N ARG A 83 1.03 -4.17 -13.12
CA ARG A 83 1.57 -4.97 -12.01
C ARG A 83 2.96 -4.50 -11.60
N GLN A 84 3.85 -4.26 -12.56
CA GLN A 84 5.20 -3.74 -12.29
C GLN A 84 5.15 -2.35 -11.65
N ARG A 85 4.28 -1.45 -12.13
CA ARG A 85 4.12 -0.11 -11.55
C ARG A 85 3.66 -0.17 -10.10
N ARG A 86 2.67 -1.00 -9.79
CA ARG A 86 2.20 -1.18 -8.40
C ARG A 86 3.27 -1.76 -7.49
N TYR A 87 4.08 -2.68 -7.99
CA TYR A 87 5.21 -3.22 -7.25
C TYR A 87 6.26 -2.15 -6.93
N LEU A 88 6.65 -1.34 -7.91
CA LEU A 88 7.60 -0.25 -7.70
C LEU A 88 7.04 0.77 -6.70
N GLN A 89 5.76 1.13 -6.82
CA GLN A 89 5.09 2.01 -5.87
C GLN A 89 5.10 1.44 -4.44
N ALA A 90 4.81 0.14 -4.28
CA ALA A 90 4.86 -0.52 -2.98
C ALA A 90 6.29 -0.54 -2.40
N ARG A 91 7.31 -0.74 -3.25
CA ARG A 91 8.72 -0.67 -2.84
C ARG A 91 9.14 0.73 -2.40
N ASP A 92 8.79 1.76 -3.16
CA ASP A 92 9.09 3.15 -2.82
C ASP A 92 8.40 3.54 -1.52
N TYR A 93 7.14 3.12 -1.35
CA TYR A 93 6.40 3.26 -0.10
C TYR A 93 7.15 2.59 1.07
N MET A 94 7.59 1.34 0.92
CA MET A 94 8.30 0.62 1.99
C MET A 94 9.64 1.27 2.32
N ALA A 95 10.37 1.76 1.31
CA ALA A 95 11.62 2.48 1.51
C ALA A 95 11.44 3.77 2.32
N TRP A 96 10.29 4.43 2.18
CA TRP A 96 9.92 5.61 2.98
C TRP A 96 9.38 5.25 4.38
N PHE A 97 8.56 4.20 4.49
CA PHE A 97 7.87 3.82 5.72
C PHE A 97 8.79 3.09 6.73
N LEU A 98 9.57 2.10 6.28
CA LEU A 98 10.33 1.21 7.15
C LEU A 98 11.37 1.93 8.03
N PRO A 99 12.11 2.95 7.54
CA PRO A 99 13.04 3.68 8.40
C PRO A 99 12.34 4.40 9.56
N ALA A 100 11.19 5.03 9.30
CA ALA A 100 10.39 5.69 10.33
C ALA A 100 9.79 4.66 11.30
N TRP A 101 9.34 3.52 10.79
CA TRP A 101 8.82 2.43 11.61
C TRP A 101 9.90 1.85 12.53
N ALA A 102 11.11 1.60 12.01
CA ALA A 102 12.23 1.06 12.77
C ALA A 102 12.80 2.02 13.83
N ALA A 103 12.58 3.33 13.68
CA ALA A 103 13.02 4.34 14.64
C ALA A 103 12.11 4.43 15.89
N LEU A 104 10.90 3.87 15.85
CA LEU A 104 10.03 3.77 17.01
C LEU A 104 10.55 2.75 18.04
N SER A 105 10.28 3.00 19.32
CA SER A 105 10.53 2.01 20.36
C SER A 105 9.64 0.78 20.20
N ASP A 106 10.04 -0.36 20.76
CA ASP A 106 9.27 -1.61 20.73
C ASP A 106 7.86 -1.43 21.30
N ASP A 107 7.72 -0.64 22.36
CA ASP A 107 6.44 -0.34 22.99
C ASP A 107 5.54 0.53 22.11
N GLU A 108 6.12 1.50 21.39
CA GLU A 108 5.38 2.34 20.45
C GLU A 108 4.92 1.54 19.23
N ARG A 109 5.82 0.72 18.65
CA ARG A 109 5.50 -0.16 17.52
C ARG A 109 4.37 -1.12 17.87
N TRP A 110 4.52 -1.86 18.97
CA TRP A 110 3.50 -2.79 19.42
C TRP A 110 2.14 -2.11 19.64
N MET A 111 2.14 -0.91 20.23
CA MET A 111 0.91 -0.16 20.48
C MET A 111 0.22 0.25 19.17
N LEU A 112 0.98 0.69 18.18
CA LEU A 112 0.45 1.05 16.87
C LEU A 112 0.00 -0.19 16.09
N GLU A 113 0.72 -1.31 16.20
CA GLU A 113 0.32 -2.60 15.62
C GLU A 113 -1.06 -3.03 16.12
N VAL A 114 -1.22 -3.11 17.44
CA VAL A 114 -2.49 -3.53 18.07
C VAL A 114 -3.64 -2.57 17.72
N CYS A 115 -3.35 -1.28 17.52
CA CYS A 115 -4.39 -0.29 17.24
C CYS A 115 -4.78 -0.14 15.77
N TYR A 116 -3.85 -0.42 14.85
CA TYR A 116 -3.99 -0.03 13.44
C TYR A 116 -3.66 -1.13 12.42
N LEU A 117 -2.88 -2.14 12.81
CA LEU A 117 -2.46 -3.24 11.93
C LEU A 117 -3.14 -4.58 12.23
N GLY A 118 -3.75 -4.74 13.41
CA GLY A 118 -4.53 -5.94 13.73
C GLY A 118 -5.78 -6.07 12.85
N GLU A 119 -5.99 -7.27 12.31
CA GLU A 119 -7.23 -7.60 11.59
C GLU A 119 -8.42 -7.50 12.56
N ASP A 120 -9.43 -6.72 12.15
CA ASP A 120 -10.75 -6.62 12.80
C ASP A 120 -10.75 -6.28 14.30
N THR A 121 -9.67 -5.66 14.80
CA THR A 121 -9.57 -5.33 16.22
C THR A 121 -10.44 -4.12 16.52
N MET A 122 -11.51 -4.29 17.30
CA MET A 122 -12.29 -3.14 17.76
C MET A 122 -11.37 -2.20 18.54
N GLN A 123 -11.49 -0.90 18.32
CA GLN A 123 -10.64 0.10 18.99
C GLN A 123 -10.68 -0.05 20.52
N THR A 124 -11.82 -0.47 21.08
CA THR A 124 -11.98 -0.74 22.50
C THR A 124 -11.08 -1.87 22.99
N ASP A 125 -10.97 -2.95 22.22
CA ASP A 125 -10.18 -4.13 22.58
C ASP A 125 -8.68 -3.82 22.51
N ALA A 126 -8.27 -3.06 21.50
CA ALA A 126 -6.90 -2.57 21.39
C ALA A 126 -6.48 -1.72 22.60
N ILE A 127 -7.37 -0.85 23.08
CA ILE A 127 -7.10 -0.03 24.27
C ILE A 127 -7.07 -0.86 25.55
N ILE A 128 -7.91 -1.88 25.69
CA ILE A 128 -7.86 -2.82 26.81
C ILE A 128 -6.52 -3.56 26.83
N ALA A 129 -6.06 -4.07 25.68
CA ALA A 129 -4.75 -4.72 25.58
C ALA A 129 -3.59 -3.80 26.01
N ILE A 130 -3.67 -2.51 25.68
CA ILE A 130 -2.69 -1.50 26.14
C ILE A 130 -2.78 -1.29 27.65
N CYS A 131 -3.99 -1.21 28.22
CA CYS A 131 -4.17 -1.07 29.66
C CYS A 131 -3.53 -2.24 30.41
N ASP A 132 -3.75 -3.46 29.92
CA ASP A 132 -3.27 -4.69 30.54
C ASP A 132 -1.75 -4.80 30.46
N ARG A 133 -1.15 -4.55 29.29
CA ARG A 133 0.31 -4.64 29.09
C ARG A 133 1.09 -3.62 29.92
N PHE A 134 0.59 -2.40 30.02
CA PHE A 134 1.29 -1.30 30.69
C PHE A 134 0.85 -1.06 32.13
N HIS A 135 -0.18 -1.78 32.61
CA HIS A 135 -0.82 -1.57 33.91
C HIS A 135 -1.23 -0.11 34.12
N ILE A 136 -1.92 0.47 33.13
CA ILE A 136 -2.38 1.86 33.15
C ILE A 136 -3.88 1.97 32.92
N GLU A 137 -4.45 3.08 33.38
CA GLU A 137 -5.85 3.41 33.12
C GLU A 137 -6.11 3.73 31.64
N ARG A 138 -7.36 3.56 31.20
CA ARG A 138 -7.80 3.83 29.82
C ARG A 138 -7.42 5.22 29.32
N SER A 139 -7.60 6.26 30.13
CA SER A 139 -7.23 7.64 29.77
C SER A 139 -5.74 7.78 29.48
N SER A 140 -4.90 7.14 30.30
CA SER A 140 -3.45 7.09 30.12
C SER A 140 -3.06 6.27 28.90
N ALA A 141 -3.75 5.16 28.61
CA ALA A 141 -3.57 4.37 27.40
C ALA A 141 -3.84 5.18 26.13
N TYR A 142 -4.96 5.93 26.08
CA TYR A 142 -5.26 6.83 24.97
C TYR A 142 -4.18 7.90 24.77
N ASN A 143 -3.72 8.53 25.85
CA ASN A 143 -2.68 9.55 25.80
C ASN A 143 -1.32 8.97 25.35
N LYS A 144 -0.98 7.76 25.79
CA LYS A 144 0.25 7.07 25.38
C LYS A 144 0.21 6.69 23.90
N LYS A 145 -0.91 6.14 23.42
CA LYS A 145 -1.16 5.87 21.99
C LYS A 145 -1.05 7.12 21.14
N ASN A 146 -1.67 8.21 21.59
CA ASN A 146 -1.64 9.47 20.84
C ASN A 146 -0.22 10.04 20.75
N ARG A 147 0.59 9.90 21.81
CA ARG A 147 2.01 10.29 21.76
C ARG A 147 2.81 9.43 20.78
N ALA A 148 2.64 8.11 20.81
CA ALA A 148 3.29 7.20 19.86
C ALA A 148 2.93 7.55 18.40
N LEU A 149 1.66 7.79 18.12
CA LEU A 149 1.21 8.16 16.78
C LEU A 149 1.75 9.54 16.35
N ASN A 150 1.80 10.51 17.25
CA ASN A 150 2.37 11.82 16.93
C ASN A 150 3.88 11.72 16.66
N HIS A 151 4.60 10.92 17.45
CA HIS A 151 6.01 10.65 17.23
C HIS A 151 6.24 10.00 15.86
N PHE A 152 5.44 8.98 15.52
CA PHE A 152 5.49 8.34 14.21
C PHE A 152 5.19 9.30 13.05
N ALA A 153 4.17 10.15 13.19
CA ALA A 153 3.86 11.18 12.19
C ALA A 153 5.02 12.18 12.02
N THR A 154 5.72 12.53 13.09
CA THR A 154 6.94 13.34 13.02
C THR A 154 8.09 12.61 12.32
N LEU A 155 8.25 11.30 12.52
CA LEU A 155 9.28 10.53 11.80
C LEU A 155 8.99 10.43 10.29
N LEU A 156 7.71 10.33 9.91
CA LEU A 156 7.30 10.24 8.50
C LEU A 156 7.34 11.57 7.75
N TYR A 157 6.89 12.65 8.40
CA TYR A 157 6.60 13.95 7.76
C TYR A 157 7.35 15.12 8.39
N GLY A 158 8.09 14.91 9.47
CA GLY A 158 8.88 15.92 10.16
C GLY A 158 10.16 16.21 9.41
N ARG A 159 10.07 17.10 8.43
CA ARG A 159 11.19 17.88 7.93
C ARG A 159 11.05 19.33 8.38
#